data_AF-A0A954QWY6-F1
#
_entry.id   AF-A0A954QWY6-F1
#
_cell.length_a   1.000
_cell.length_b   1.000
_cell.length_c   1.000
_cell.angle_alpha   90.00
_cell.angle_beta   90.00
_cell.angle_gamma   90.00
#
_symmetry.space_group_name_H-M   'P 1'
#
loop_
_entity.id
_entity.type
_entity.pdbx_description
1 polymer ?
#
loop_
_entity_poly.entity_id
_entity_poly.type
_entity_poly.pdbx_seq_one_letter_code
_entity_poly.pdbx_strand_id
1 'polypeptide(L)'
;MALARQTMYDADWFGDAWQAWKASSSASRPENNDALAALSQWRDGDGLVVIDAINELYALRADDFAREFKLNAVLRGSGNEYRRLDAIRETGRPVLVPVAFPKAPNVATPEAARQATLESLMHWELAPENPARLQAAGIRIAICTHGLADVGSFLKSVRQAVERGLSADDALRALTQTPAELYGIADRTGTVEAGKLANLLVTDSDLFGEKSKVLETWVLGQRHEHTRDPLFDVRGQWTLKLAPKPSQGGDIELKIAGELSKLEGTSRPLAAKSSGKSKKPADDEAGDKLKQVGLRDARFSALVEAKPWGHTGIAQLALVLLDDENSDLQGLGVITWPDGSQSRIEATRQSNTDEKSEAATSDDKDSADKQPNDKDADSSAEASTKPTPVVYPLGAFGAAGSASAPECVALTNAKIWTCGPEGILENATLLIRDGRIEAVGADVKIPADARVMNVEGKHISPGIIDCHSHMATDGGINESTQAVTAEVRIGDFVDSDDINIYRQLAGGVTSANILHGSANPIGGQNQVIKLRWGALPEAMKFAEAPAGIKFALGENVKQSNWGERFTSRYPQTRMGVEQIIYDSFQTAHEYEQQWDRWRKSHRGSPPRRDLELDALVEILRGERWIHCHSYR
;
A
#
# COMPACT_ATOMS: atom_id res chain seq x y z
N MET A 1 -16.28 10.63 0.29
CA MET A 1 -17.19 10.02 1.30
C MET A 1 -18.65 10.40 1.08
N ALA A 2 -19.00 11.69 0.92
CA ALA A 2 -20.41 12.12 0.84
C ALA A 2 -21.24 11.41 -0.25
N LEU A 3 -20.74 11.29 -1.48
CA LEU A 3 -21.43 10.56 -2.55
C LEU A 3 -21.70 9.09 -2.20
N ALA A 4 -20.70 8.39 -1.65
CA ALA A 4 -20.85 7.00 -1.24
C ALA A 4 -21.90 6.85 -0.12
N ARG A 5 -21.88 7.79 0.85
CA ARG A 5 -22.84 7.85 1.95
C ARG A 5 -24.26 8.12 1.45
N GLN A 6 -24.43 9.09 0.55
CA GLN A 6 -25.71 9.38 -0.10
C GLN A 6 -26.23 8.15 -0.86
N THR A 7 -25.35 7.48 -1.62
CA THR A 7 -25.70 6.27 -2.38
C THR A 7 -26.21 5.14 -1.48
N MET A 8 -25.61 4.95 -0.31
CA MET A 8 -26.07 3.96 0.66
C MET A 8 -27.42 4.35 1.29
N TYR A 9 -27.61 5.62 1.66
CA TYR A 9 -28.92 6.10 2.11
C TYR A 9 -30.00 5.95 1.03
N ASP A 10 -29.64 6.12 -0.23
CA ASP A 10 -30.54 5.93 -1.37
C ASP A 10 -30.89 4.45 -1.55
N ALA A 11 -29.94 3.54 -1.33
CA ALA A 11 -30.17 2.11 -1.38
C ALA A 11 -31.08 1.65 -0.23
N ASP A 12 -30.88 2.17 0.98
CA ASP A 12 -31.74 1.92 2.13
C ASP A 12 -33.17 2.41 1.87
N TRP A 13 -33.30 3.66 1.41
CA TRP A 13 -34.58 4.24 1.03
C TRP A 13 -35.27 3.44 -0.07
N PHE A 14 -34.52 2.99 -1.08
CA PHE A 14 -35.06 2.18 -2.18
C PHE A 14 -35.66 0.88 -1.65
N GLY A 15 -34.95 0.18 -0.76
CA GLY A 15 -35.46 -1.02 -0.09
C GLY A 15 -36.77 -0.76 0.66
N ASP A 16 -36.80 0.29 1.47
CA ASP A 16 -37.98 0.66 2.27
C ASP A 16 -39.17 1.10 1.41
N ALA A 17 -38.92 1.87 0.35
CA ALA A 17 -39.95 2.32 -0.58
C ALA A 17 -40.61 1.13 -1.31
N TRP A 18 -39.82 0.13 -1.72
CA TRP A 18 -40.35 -1.09 -2.33
C TRP A 18 -41.12 -1.96 -1.33
N GLN A 19 -40.69 -2.04 -0.06
CA GLN A 19 -41.43 -2.73 0.99
C GLN A 19 -42.78 -2.03 1.27
N ALA A 20 -42.77 -0.69 1.38
CA ALA A 20 -43.98 0.10 1.59
C ALA A 20 -44.98 -0.05 0.43
N TRP A 21 -44.50 -0.08 -0.82
CA TRP A 21 -45.34 -0.33 -1.99
C TRP A 21 -45.93 -1.73 -2.01
N LYS A 22 -45.14 -2.76 -1.68
CA LYS A 22 -45.66 -4.14 -1.57
C LYS A 22 -46.70 -4.29 -0.46
N ALA A 23 -46.57 -3.52 0.61
CA ALA A 23 -47.47 -3.56 1.76
C ALA A 23 -48.77 -2.75 1.56
N SER A 24 -48.84 -1.83 0.60
CA SER A 24 -50.00 -0.95 0.40
C SER A 24 -50.35 -0.72 -1.07
N SER A 25 -51.59 -1.02 -1.43
CA SER A 25 -52.13 -0.79 -2.78
C SER A 25 -52.31 0.69 -3.15
N SER A 26 -52.20 1.60 -2.18
CA SER A 26 -52.33 3.05 -2.40
C SER A 26 -50.99 3.78 -2.51
N ALA A 27 -49.86 3.10 -2.31
CA ALA A 27 -48.54 3.70 -2.44
C ALA A 27 -48.13 3.80 -3.93
N SER A 28 -47.42 4.87 -4.28
CA SER A 28 -46.83 5.01 -5.61
C SER A 28 -45.71 3.99 -5.79
N ARG A 29 -45.70 3.29 -6.93
CA ARG A 29 -44.63 2.35 -7.27
C ARG A 29 -43.30 3.09 -7.39
N PRO A 30 -42.24 2.71 -6.65
CA PRO A 30 -40.91 3.28 -6.83
C PRO A 30 -40.37 2.98 -8.23
N GLU A 31 -39.55 3.87 -8.77
CA GLU A 31 -38.82 3.63 -10.02
C GLU A 31 -37.89 2.42 -9.85
N ASN A 32 -37.71 1.62 -10.91
CA ASN A 32 -36.76 0.51 -10.85
C ASN A 32 -35.33 1.02 -11.00
N ASN A 33 -34.42 0.54 -10.14
CA ASN A 33 -32.99 0.84 -10.23
C ASN A 33 -32.20 -0.39 -9.79
N ASP A 34 -31.57 -1.06 -10.74
CA ASP A 34 -30.88 -2.34 -10.48
C ASP A 34 -29.65 -2.15 -9.57
N ALA A 35 -29.01 -0.99 -9.61
CA ALA A 35 -27.85 -0.69 -8.76
C ALA A 35 -28.26 -0.51 -7.29
N LEU A 36 -29.31 0.28 -7.03
CA LEU A 36 -29.85 0.43 -5.67
C LEU A 36 -30.45 -0.89 -5.17
N ALA A 37 -31.09 -1.67 -6.05
CA ALA A 37 -31.58 -3.00 -5.70
C ALA A 37 -30.43 -3.92 -5.26
N ALA A 38 -29.30 -3.92 -5.98
CA ALA A 38 -28.13 -4.69 -5.61
C ALA A 38 -27.54 -4.24 -4.27
N LEU A 39 -27.36 -2.93 -4.06
CA LEU A 39 -26.79 -2.39 -2.81
C LEU A 39 -27.71 -2.58 -1.59
N SER A 40 -29.03 -2.45 -1.78
CA SER A 40 -30.02 -2.60 -0.71
C SER A 40 -30.01 -4.00 -0.06
N GLN A 41 -29.48 -5.01 -0.76
CA GLN A 41 -29.33 -6.37 -0.24
C GLN A 41 -28.25 -6.46 0.85
N TRP A 42 -27.32 -5.51 0.92
CA TRP A 42 -26.14 -5.56 1.79
C TRP A 42 -26.39 -4.87 3.15
N ARG A 43 -27.59 -4.30 3.33
CA ARG A 43 -28.03 -3.51 4.49
C ARG A 43 -27.95 -4.25 5.83
N ASP A 44 -28.00 -5.58 5.79
CA ASP A 44 -28.01 -6.45 6.97
C ASP A 44 -26.70 -7.25 7.13
N GLY A 45 -25.64 -6.90 6.38
CA GLY A 45 -24.33 -7.57 6.47
C GLY A 45 -24.20 -8.82 5.59
N ASP A 46 -25.18 -9.06 4.70
CA ASP A 46 -25.13 -10.11 3.69
C ASP A 46 -24.11 -9.75 2.61
N GLY A 47 -22.95 -10.41 2.66
CA GLY A 47 -21.86 -10.21 1.71
C GLY A 47 -20.64 -9.50 2.31
N LEU A 48 -19.46 -9.86 1.79
CA LEU A 48 -18.18 -9.28 2.20
C LEU A 48 -17.86 -8.05 1.36
N VAL A 49 -17.73 -6.89 2.00
CA VAL A 49 -17.27 -5.65 1.36
C VAL A 49 -15.77 -5.51 1.57
N VAL A 50 -15.03 -5.24 0.49
CA VAL A 50 -13.61 -4.85 0.61
C VAL A 50 -13.52 -3.35 0.38
N ILE A 51 -12.96 -2.62 1.35
CA ILE A 51 -12.76 -1.17 1.24
C ILE A 51 -11.28 -0.88 1.13
N ASP A 52 -10.90 -0.18 0.06
CA ASP A 52 -9.53 0.24 -0.19
C ASP A 52 -9.13 1.40 0.72
N ALA A 53 -8.17 1.16 1.62
CA ALA A 53 -7.60 2.17 2.48
C ALA A 53 -6.21 2.54 2.00
N ILE A 54 -6.06 3.73 1.41
CA ILE A 54 -4.78 4.19 0.84
C ILE A 54 -3.77 4.63 1.91
N ASN A 55 -4.23 4.87 3.13
CA ASN A 55 -3.43 5.07 4.33
C ASN A 55 -4.27 4.68 5.56
N GLU A 56 -3.66 4.73 6.74
CA GLU A 56 -4.25 4.36 8.01
C GLU A 56 -5.37 5.31 8.47
N LEU A 57 -5.33 6.61 8.12
CA LEU A 57 -6.44 7.53 8.41
C LEU A 57 -7.67 7.19 7.54
N TYR A 58 -7.46 6.81 6.27
CA TYR A 58 -8.52 6.28 5.41
C TYR A 58 -9.06 4.94 5.90
N ALA A 59 -8.23 4.09 6.51
CA ALA A 59 -8.70 2.85 7.13
C ALA A 59 -9.70 3.13 8.26
N LEU A 60 -9.45 4.14 9.09
CA LEU A 60 -10.40 4.57 10.13
C LEU A 60 -11.68 5.15 9.54
N ARG A 61 -11.57 6.01 8.51
CA ARG A 61 -12.74 6.56 7.78
C ARG A 61 -13.58 5.44 7.13
N ALA A 62 -12.92 4.42 6.59
CA ALA A 62 -13.57 3.24 6.03
C ALA A 62 -14.30 2.41 7.10
N ASP A 63 -13.72 2.27 8.30
CA ASP A 63 -14.38 1.64 9.43
C ASP A 63 -15.64 2.41 9.84
N ASP A 64 -15.53 3.73 10.02
CA ASP A 64 -16.67 4.59 10.38
C ASP A 64 -17.82 4.45 9.38
N PHE A 65 -17.50 4.49 8.08
CA PHE A 65 -18.48 4.29 7.02
C PHE A 65 -19.11 2.89 7.05
N ALA A 66 -18.29 1.86 7.23
CA ALA A 66 -18.80 0.50 7.32
C ALA A 66 -19.63 0.26 8.60
N ARG A 67 -19.35 0.96 9.71
CA ARG A 67 -20.22 0.94 10.90
C ARG A 67 -21.53 1.67 10.67
N GLU A 68 -21.49 2.83 10.01
CA GLU A 68 -22.69 3.63 9.68
C GLU A 68 -23.74 2.79 8.95
N PHE A 69 -23.30 1.95 8.00
CA PHE A 69 -24.18 1.09 7.19
C PHE A 69 -24.13 -0.40 7.57
N LYS A 70 -23.57 -0.74 8.74
CA LYS A 70 -23.48 -2.12 9.26
C LYS A 70 -22.88 -3.14 8.27
N LEU A 71 -21.90 -2.71 7.48
CA LEU A 71 -21.25 -3.53 6.46
C LEU A 71 -20.30 -4.53 7.11
N ASN A 72 -20.40 -5.79 6.67
CA ASN A 72 -19.38 -6.81 6.89
C ASN A 72 -18.17 -6.50 5.99
N ALA A 73 -17.26 -5.65 6.49
CA ALA A 73 -16.17 -5.11 5.70
C ALA A 73 -14.78 -5.59 6.15
N VAL A 74 -13.93 -5.81 5.16
CA VAL A 74 -12.49 -6.03 5.27
C VAL A 74 -11.76 -4.80 4.72
N LEU A 75 -10.70 -4.39 5.39
CA LEU A 75 -9.88 -3.26 4.96
C LEU A 75 -8.76 -3.77 4.06
N ARG A 76 -8.65 -3.29 2.81
CA ARG A 76 -7.42 -3.49 2.04
C ARG A 76 -6.41 -2.43 2.49
N GLY A 77 -5.41 -2.88 3.23
CA GLY A 77 -4.38 -2.02 3.81
C GLY A 77 -3.49 -1.36 2.75
N SER A 78 -2.80 -0.33 3.21
CA SER A 78 -1.78 0.43 2.50
C SER A 78 -0.36 -0.09 2.74
N GLY A 79 -0.15 -0.88 3.80
CA GLY A 79 1.17 -1.29 4.27
C GLY A 79 1.77 -0.36 5.33
N ASN A 80 1.00 0.67 5.76
CA ASN A 80 1.38 1.65 6.78
C ASN A 80 0.66 1.45 8.12
N GLU A 81 -0.09 0.37 8.30
CA GLU A 81 -0.99 0.20 9.45
C GLU A 81 -0.27 0.28 10.80
N TYR A 82 1.00 -0.15 10.85
CA TYR A 82 1.87 0.00 12.03
C TYR A 82 1.98 1.45 12.54
N ARG A 83 1.76 2.47 11.69
CA ARG A 83 1.77 3.88 12.06
C ARG A 83 0.61 4.28 12.96
N ARG A 84 -0.47 3.49 13.01
CA ARG A 84 -1.65 3.69 13.87
C ARG A 84 -2.19 2.35 14.39
N LEU A 85 -1.28 1.46 14.80
CA LEU A 85 -1.57 0.06 15.15
C LEU A 85 -2.74 -0.10 16.13
N ASP A 86 -2.76 0.65 17.22
CA ASP A 86 -3.83 0.56 18.23
C ASP A 86 -5.19 0.99 17.65
N ALA A 87 -5.23 2.05 16.85
CA ALA A 87 -6.46 2.50 16.20
C ALA A 87 -6.96 1.48 15.16
N ILE A 88 -6.06 0.88 14.39
CA ILE A 88 -6.40 -0.19 13.44
C ILE A 88 -6.94 -1.41 14.18
N ARG A 89 -6.35 -1.77 15.33
CA ARG A 89 -6.83 -2.85 16.20
C ARG A 89 -8.25 -2.57 16.70
N GLU A 90 -8.52 -1.34 17.14
CA GLU A 90 -9.82 -0.91 17.65
C GLU A 90 -10.93 -1.01 16.59
N THR A 91 -10.60 -0.95 15.30
CA THR A 91 -11.60 -1.20 14.23
C THR A 91 -12.21 -2.61 14.34
N GLY A 92 -11.45 -3.59 14.84
CA GLY A 92 -11.85 -5.00 14.88
C GLY A 92 -12.04 -5.63 13.49
N ARG A 93 -11.61 -4.96 12.41
CA ARG A 93 -11.77 -5.46 11.04
C ARG A 93 -10.57 -6.30 10.62
N PRO A 94 -10.78 -7.35 9.82
CA PRO A 94 -9.68 -8.02 9.15
C PRO A 94 -9.00 -7.07 8.16
N VAL A 95 -7.69 -7.26 7.97
CA VAL A 95 -6.87 -6.43 7.06
C VAL A 95 -6.26 -7.31 5.96
N LEU A 96 -6.48 -6.96 4.69
CA LEU A 96 -5.69 -7.48 3.58
C LEU A 96 -4.39 -6.69 3.51
N VAL A 97 -3.29 -7.31 3.96
CA VAL A 97 -1.99 -6.66 4.11
C VAL A 97 -1.20 -6.78 2.80
N PRO A 98 -0.86 -5.68 2.12
CA PRO A 98 0.07 -5.72 0.99
C PRO A 98 1.49 -6.00 1.50
N VAL A 99 2.24 -6.80 0.75
CA VAL A 99 3.68 -7.06 0.99
C VAL A 99 4.57 -6.30 0.01
N ALA A 100 4.07 -5.18 -0.52
CA ALA A 100 4.82 -4.30 -1.40
C ALA A 100 5.71 -3.34 -0.61
N PHE A 101 6.81 -3.87 -0.07
CA PHE A 101 7.70 -3.10 0.79
C PHE A 101 8.50 -2.03 0.02
N PRO A 102 8.74 -0.86 0.63
CA PRO A 102 9.57 0.20 0.05
C PRO A 102 11.01 -0.27 -0.19
N LYS A 103 11.65 0.30 -1.21
CA LYS A 103 13.08 0.12 -1.44
C LYS A 103 13.89 0.99 -0.46
N ALA A 104 15.13 0.58 -0.19
CA ALA A 104 16.06 1.39 0.57
C ALA A 104 16.20 2.79 -0.06
N PRO A 105 16.01 3.88 0.71
CA PRO A 105 16.24 5.23 0.20
C PRO A 105 17.68 5.41 -0.26
N ASN A 106 17.89 6.10 -1.38
CA ASN A 106 19.24 6.36 -1.88
C ASN A 106 19.92 7.45 -1.05
N VAL A 107 21.00 7.09 -0.38
CA VAL A 107 21.84 8.00 0.42
C VAL A 107 23.30 8.02 -0.03
N ALA A 108 23.58 7.51 -1.24
CA ALA A 108 24.94 7.33 -1.75
C ALA A 108 25.67 8.67 -2.06
N THR A 109 24.93 9.76 -2.27
CA THR A 109 25.50 11.10 -2.46
C THR A 109 24.95 12.09 -1.44
N PRO A 110 25.66 13.20 -1.13
CA PRO A 110 25.15 14.25 -0.25
C PRO A 110 23.80 14.82 -0.69
N GLU A 111 23.56 14.92 -2.01
CA GLU A 111 22.30 15.41 -2.58
C GLU A 111 21.17 14.40 -2.34
N ALA A 112 21.41 13.12 -2.62
CA ALA A 112 20.42 12.06 -2.40
C ALA A 112 20.11 11.89 -0.90
N ALA A 113 21.13 11.96 -0.04
CA ALA A 113 20.97 11.92 1.40
C ALA A 113 20.14 13.10 1.95
N ARG A 114 20.23 14.30 1.35
CA ARG A 114 19.38 15.43 1.72
C ARG A 114 17.92 15.28 1.29
N GLN A 115 17.64 14.43 0.29
CA GLN A 115 16.29 14.14 -0.18
C GLN A 115 15.62 13.00 0.61
N ALA A 116 16.42 12.10 1.20
CA ALA A 116 15.92 11.06 2.08
C ALA A 116 15.37 11.68 3.38
N THR A 117 14.06 11.53 3.61
CA THR A 117 13.43 11.98 4.85
C THR A 117 13.62 10.91 5.93
N LEU A 118 13.61 11.32 7.21
CA LEU A 118 13.61 10.35 8.30
C LEU A 118 12.39 9.41 8.20
N GLU A 119 11.25 9.92 7.75
CA GLU A 119 10.05 9.12 7.52
C GLU A 119 10.30 8.01 6.49
N SER A 120 10.97 8.29 5.36
CA SER A 120 11.23 7.27 4.34
C SER A 120 12.20 6.20 4.81
N LEU A 121 13.22 6.58 5.60
CA LEU A 121 14.15 5.64 6.23
C LEU A 121 13.43 4.75 7.25
N MET A 122 12.61 5.35 8.13
CA MET A 122 11.81 4.59 9.10
C MET A 122 10.80 3.67 8.41
N HIS A 123 10.14 4.16 7.34
CA HIS A 123 9.19 3.34 6.61
C HIS A 123 9.86 2.17 5.91
N TRP A 124 11.06 2.37 5.36
CA TRP A 124 11.88 1.28 4.80
C TRP A 124 12.20 0.19 5.82
N GLU A 125 12.59 0.59 7.04
CA GLU A 125 12.91 -0.36 8.11
C GLU A 125 11.67 -1.07 8.67
N LEU A 126 10.58 -0.33 8.90
CA LEU A 126 9.41 -0.81 9.65
C LEU A 126 8.35 -1.50 8.80
N ALA A 127 8.22 -1.16 7.52
CA ALA A 127 7.16 -1.73 6.67
C ALA A 127 7.22 -3.27 6.56
N PRO A 128 8.40 -3.92 6.44
CA PRO A 128 8.48 -5.38 6.50
C PRO A 128 7.98 -6.01 7.80
N GLU A 129 8.01 -5.27 8.92
CA GLU A 129 7.50 -5.74 10.22
C GLU A 129 5.97 -5.58 10.35
N ASN A 130 5.33 -4.85 9.42
CA ASN A 130 3.90 -4.53 9.51
C ASN A 130 3.01 -5.78 9.68
N PRO A 131 3.17 -6.87 8.89
CA PRO A 131 2.39 -8.10 9.10
C PRO A 131 2.57 -8.68 10.50
N ALA A 132 3.81 -8.71 11.00
CA ALA A 132 4.14 -9.24 12.32
C ALA A 132 3.50 -8.41 13.45
N ARG A 133 3.56 -7.08 13.33
CA ARG A 133 3.00 -6.12 14.28
C ARG A 133 1.47 -6.22 14.35
N LEU A 134 0.82 -6.33 13.18
CA LEU A 134 -0.63 -6.53 13.09
C LEU A 134 -1.06 -7.83 13.78
N GLN A 135 -0.39 -8.94 13.47
CA GLN A 135 -0.70 -10.24 14.06
C GLN A 135 -0.45 -10.25 15.58
N ALA A 136 0.67 -9.68 16.03
CA ALA A 136 0.98 -9.54 17.46
C ALA A 136 -0.04 -8.67 18.22
N ALA A 137 -0.65 -7.68 17.55
CA ALA A 137 -1.75 -6.88 18.10
C ALA A 137 -3.09 -7.62 18.13
N GLY A 138 -3.17 -8.85 17.59
CA GLY A 138 -4.39 -9.64 17.50
C GLY A 138 -5.30 -9.25 16.32
N ILE A 139 -4.76 -8.53 15.33
CA ILE A 139 -5.49 -8.16 14.12
C ILE A 139 -5.44 -9.33 13.15
N ARG A 140 -6.62 -9.75 12.67
CA ARG A 140 -6.72 -10.83 11.68
C ARG A 140 -6.24 -10.35 10.32
N ILE A 141 -5.17 -10.96 9.79
CA ILE A 141 -4.56 -10.56 8.53
C ILE A 141 -4.70 -11.61 7.42
N ALA A 142 -4.86 -11.15 6.18
CA ALA A 142 -4.60 -11.96 4.99
C ALA A 142 -3.61 -11.23 4.09
N ILE A 143 -2.64 -11.93 3.50
CA ILE A 143 -1.60 -11.29 2.68
C ILE A 143 -2.07 -11.19 1.22
N CYS A 144 -1.80 -10.05 0.56
CA CYS A 144 -2.18 -9.82 -0.84
C CYS A 144 -1.05 -9.23 -1.68
N THR A 145 -1.22 -9.28 -3.01
CA THR A 145 -0.25 -8.80 -4.01
C THR A 145 -0.37 -7.31 -4.35
N HIS A 146 -1.28 -6.59 -3.69
CA HIS A 146 -1.53 -5.18 -3.99
C HIS A 146 -0.25 -4.34 -3.85
N GLY A 147 -0.03 -3.42 -4.80
CA GLY A 147 1.13 -2.52 -4.82
C GLY A 147 2.45 -3.13 -5.31
N LEU A 148 2.54 -4.46 -5.51
CA LEU A 148 3.77 -5.08 -6.01
C LEU A 148 4.05 -4.65 -7.44
N ALA A 149 5.26 -4.11 -7.68
CA ALA A 149 5.73 -3.80 -9.03
C ALA A 149 6.02 -5.06 -9.86
N ASP A 150 6.46 -6.14 -9.21
CA ASP A 150 6.68 -7.46 -9.79
C ASP A 150 5.97 -8.52 -8.94
N VAL A 151 4.92 -9.13 -9.48
CA VAL A 151 4.14 -10.17 -8.79
C VAL A 151 4.99 -11.43 -8.52
N GLY A 152 6.03 -11.69 -9.33
CA GLY A 152 6.97 -12.80 -9.11
C GLY A 152 7.75 -12.68 -7.80
N SER A 153 7.88 -11.47 -7.25
CA SER A 153 8.55 -11.20 -5.97
C SER A 153 7.67 -11.44 -4.74
N PHE A 154 6.42 -11.89 -4.92
CA PHE A 154 5.45 -12.06 -3.83
C PHE A 154 5.99 -12.95 -2.70
N LEU A 155 6.41 -14.19 -3.00
CA LEU A 155 6.90 -15.11 -1.97
C LEU A 155 8.18 -14.60 -1.31
N LYS A 156 9.06 -13.93 -2.06
CA LYS A 156 10.25 -13.26 -1.50
C LYS A 156 9.85 -12.20 -0.47
N SER A 157 8.81 -11.41 -0.76
CA SER A 157 8.33 -10.38 0.16
C SER A 157 7.67 -10.99 1.40
N VAL A 158 6.92 -12.09 1.25
CA VAL A 158 6.40 -12.83 2.42
C VAL A 158 7.55 -13.38 3.29
N ARG A 159 8.60 -13.93 2.68
CA ARG A 159 9.80 -14.39 3.40
C ARG A 159 10.47 -13.24 4.16
N GLN A 160 10.55 -12.06 3.55
CA GLN A 160 11.05 -10.85 4.23
C GLN A 160 10.19 -10.49 5.45
N ALA A 161 8.87 -10.61 5.38
CA ALA A 161 8.01 -10.39 6.55
C ALA A 161 8.26 -11.42 7.66
N VAL A 162 8.52 -12.69 7.30
CA VAL A 162 8.87 -13.75 8.26
C VAL A 162 10.20 -13.49 8.93
N GLU A 163 11.22 -13.12 8.15
CA GLU A 163 12.54 -12.69 8.65
C GLU A 163 12.42 -11.50 9.61
N ARG A 164 11.43 -10.62 9.37
CA ARG A 164 11.15 -9.42 10.16
C ARG A 164 10.12 -9.63 11.26
N GLY A 165 9.85 -10.88 11.65
CA GLY A 165 9.18 -11.24 12.89
C GLY A 165 7.81 -11.91 12.75
N LEU A 166 7.26 -12.04 11.54
CA LEU A 166 6.02 -12.81 11.33
C LEU A 166 6.35 -14.31 11.47
N SER A 167 5.59 -15.07 12.27
CA SER A 167 5.87 -16.50 12.36
C SER A 167 5.54 -17.21 11.03
N ALA A 168 6.26 -18.28 10.70
CA ALA A 168 5.96 -19.08 9.51
C ALA A 168 4.53 -19.65 9.51
N ASP A 169 4.00 -20.02 10.69
CA ASP A 169 2.63 -20.49 10.84
C ASP A 169 1.61 -19.37 10.56
N ASP A 170 1.82 -18.18 11.11
CA ASP A 170 0.96 -17.03 10.86
C ASP A 170 1.02 -16.58 9.40
N ALA A 171 2.20 -16.61 8.78
CA ALA A 171 2.37 -16.32 7.37
C ALA A 171 1.60 -17.31 6.49
N LEU A 172 1.69 -18.61 6.77
CA LEU A 172 0.95 -19.63 6.04
C LEU A 172 -0.56 -19.45 6.25
N ARG A 173 -1.01 -19.23 7.48
CA ARG A 173 -2.41 -19.00 7.84
C ARG A 173 -2.99 -17.79 7.10
N ALA A 174 -2.24 -16.69 7.02
CA ALA A 174 -2.63 -15.47 6.31
C ALA A 174 -2.70 -15.67 4.78
N LEU A 175 -2.05 -16.69 4.22
CA LEU A 175 -2.11 -17.06 2.82
C LEU A 175 -3.20 -18.10 2.51
N THR A 176 -3.65 -18.87 3.51
CA THR A 176 -4.53 -20.04 3.30
C THR A 176 -5.81 -20.00 4.11
N GLN A 177 -5.73 -20.24 5.42
CA GLN A 177 -6.89 -20.39 6.31
C GLN A 177 -7.68 -19.08 6.42
N THR A 178 -7.00 -17.96 6.69
CA THR A 178 -7.68 -16.67 6.88
C THR A 178 -8.48 -16.23 5.66
N PRO A 179 -7.93 -16.20 4.42
CA PRO A 179 -8.74 -15.87 3.25
C PRO A 179 -9.87 -16.89 3.00
N ALA A 180 -9.66 -18.18 3.26
CA ALA A 180 -10.73 -19.18 3.11
C ALA A 180 -11.91 -18.91 4.08
N GLU A 181 -11.62 -18.53 5.32
CA GLU A 181 -12.63 -18.16 6.30
C GLU A 181 -13.31 -16.82 5.96
N LEU A 182 -12.57 -15.82 5.47
CA LEU A 182 -13.15 -14.54 5.03
C LEU A 182 -14.17 -14.73 3.89
N TYR A 183 -13.87 -15.62 2.95
CA TYR A 183 -14.76 -15.92 1.82
C TYR A 183 -15.80 -17.01 2.11
N GLY A 184 -15.90 -17.51 3.35
CA GLY A 184 -16.89 -18.50 3.73
C GLY A 184 -16.70 -19.88 3.08
N ILE A 185 -15.44 -20.26 2.78
CA ILE A 185 -15.08 -21.54 2.14
C ILE A 185 -14.08 -22.37 2.96
N ALA A 186 -13.90 -22.04 4.25
CA ALA A 186 -12.96 -22.72 5.15
C ALA A 186 -13.31 -24.17 5.46
N ASP A 187 -14.58 -24.57 5.28
CA ASP A 187 -15.03 -25.96 5.33
C ASP A 187 -14.50 -26.79 4.14
N ARG A 188 -14.13 -26.11 3.04
CA ARG A 188 -13.70 -26.74 1.79
C ARG A 188 -12.20 -26.63 1.52
N THR A 189 -11.54 -25.56 1.94
CA THR A 189 -10.13 -25.29 1.63
C THR A 189 -9.45 -24.47 2.72
N GLY A 190 -8.14 -24.24 2.58
CA GLY A 190 -7.36 -23.39 3.48
C GLY A 190 -6.60 -24.13 4.58
N THR A 191 -6.91 -25.41 4.82
CA THR A 191 -6.14 -26.31 5.69
C THR A 191 -6.03 -27.70 5.08
N VAL A 192 -5.07 -28.48 5.54
CA VAL A 192 -4.88 -29.88 5.14
C VAL A 192 -5.59 -30.78 6.15
N GLU A 193 -6.87 -31.04 5.91
CA GLU A 193 -7.74 -31.85 6.77
C GLU A 193 -8.54 -32.87 5.93
N ALA A 194 -8.89 -34.01 6.54
CA ALA A 194 -9.70 -35.03 5.89
C ALA A 194 -11.06 -34.46 5.44
N GLY A 195 -11.41 -34.68 4.17
CA GLY A 195 -12.67 -34.19 3.57
C GLY A 195 -12.57 -32.84 2.85
N LYS A 196 -11.48 -32.08 3.02
CA LYS A 196 -11.25 -30.83 2.29
C LYS A 196 -10.69 -31.07 0.88
N LEU A 197 -10.77 -30.05 0.04
CA LEU A 197 -10.22 -30.05 -1.32
C LEU A 197 -8.69 -30.20 -1.27
N ALA A 198 -8.15 -31.12 -2.07
CA ALA A 198 -6.71 -31.36 -2.18
C ALA A 198 -6.02 -30.29 -3.03
N ASN A 199 -5.99 -29.07 -2.49
CA ASN A 199 -5.22 -27.94 -3.00
C ASN A 199 -3.92 -27.83 -2.20
N LEU A 200 -2.82 -28.37 -2.75
CA LEU A 200 -1.57 -28.61 -1.99
C LEU A 200 -0.37 -27.95 -2.67
N LEU A 201 0.62 -27.60 -1.86
CA LEU A 201 1.91 -27.09 -2.30
C LEU A 201 3.01 -28.05 -1.83
N VAL A 202 3.86 -28.52 -2.74
CA VAL A 202 5.02 -29.36 -2.42
C VAL A 202 6.28 -28.56 -2.69
N THR A 203 7.14 -28.46 -1.68
CA THR A 203 8.41 -27.74 -1.73
C THR A 203 9.57 -28.68 -1.41
N ASP A 204 10.78 -28.32 -1.85
CA ASP A 204 12.00 -29.08 -1.57
C ASP A 204 12.53 -28.89 -0.13
N SER A 205 12.07 -27.84 0.54
CA SER A 205 12.49 -27.37 1.85
C SER A 205 11.43 -26.42 2.42
N ASP A 206 11.61 -25.94 3.66
CA ASP A 206 10.69 -24.97 4.30
C ASP A 206 10.27 -23.86 3.32
N LEU A 207 8.96 -23.70 3.10
CA LEU A 207 8.38 -22.75 2.16
C LEU A 207 8.94 -21.32 2.31
N PHE A 208 9.22 -20.92 3.56
CA PHE A 208 9.71 -19.58 3.88
C PHE A 208 11.24 -19.51 3.96
N GLY A 209 11.95 -20.61 3.70
CA GLY A 209 13.40 -20.62 3.51
C GLY A 209 13.81 -19.84 2.25
N GLU A 210 14.91 -19.10 2.35
CA GLU A 210 15.38 -18.18 1.29
C GLU A 210 15.52 -18.87 -0.10
N LYS A 211 16.02 -20.11 -0.11
CA LYS A 211 16.29 -20.91 -1.31
C LYS A 211 15.21 -21.93 -1.65
N SER A 212 14.10 -21.96 -0.92
CA SER A 212 13.05 -22.97 -1.12
C SER A 212 12.37 -22.83 -2.47
N LYS A 213 12.20 -23.96 -3.15
CA LYS A 213 11.56 -24.06 -4.47
C LYS A 213 10.25 -24.82 -4.35
N VAL A 214 9.25 -24.32 -5.07
CA VAL A 214 8.01 -25.07 -5.31
C VAL A 214 8.28 -26.12 -6.38
N LEU A 215 8.16 -27.38 -5.99
CA LEU A 215 8.29 -28.52 -6.88
C LEU A 215 6.97 -28.76 -7.62
N GLU A 216 5.87 -28.77 -6.86
CA GLU A 216 4.55 -29.14 -7.36
C GLU A 216 3.44 -28.32 -6.71
N THR A 217 2.36 -28.14 -7.46
CA THR A 217 1.07 -27.70 -6.93
C THR A 217 0.01 -28.71 -7.29
N TRP A 218 -0.88 -29.01 -6.36
CA TRP A 218 -2.03 -29.86 -6.59
C TRP A 218 -3.29 -29.01 -6.55
N VAL A 219 -4.20 -29.18 -7.50
CA VAL A 219 -5.50 -28.50 -7.53
C VAL A 219 -6.59 -29.55 -7.66
N LEU A 220 -7.49 -29.64 -6.67
CA LEU A 220 -8.50 -30.69 -6.61
C LEU A 220 -7.91 -32.10 -6.76
N GLY A 221 -6.69 -32.33 -6.26
CA GLY A 221 -5.98 -33.61 -6.39
C GLY A 221 -5.32 -33.86 -7.75
N GLN A 222 -5.32 -32.88 -8.67
CA GLN A 222 -4.56 -32.96 -9.92
C GLN A 222 -3.17 -32.36 -9.75
N ARG A 223 -2.14 -33.16 -10.03
CA ARG A 223 -0.71 -32.77 -9.91
C ARG A 223 -0.28 -31.85 -11.05
N HIS A 224 0.36 -30.74 -10.71
CA HIS A 224 1.06 -29.85 -11.63
C HIS A 224 2.51 -29.70 -11.19
N GLU A 225 3.45 -30.12 -12.02
CA GLU A 225 4.88 -30.13 -11.76
C GLU A 225 5.53 -28.88 -12.39
N HIS A 226 6.32 -28.14 -11.61
CA HIS A 226 6.90 -26.85 -12.04
C HIS A 226 8.39 -26.93 -12.28
N THR A 227 9.10 -27.64 -11.39
CA THR A 227 10.54 -27.85 -11.49
C THR A 227 10.77 -29.33 -11.78
N ARG A 228 11.18 -29.65 -13.00
CA ARG A 228 11.73 -30.98 -13.32
C ARG A 228 13.24 -30.90 -13.25
N ASP A 229 13.85 -31.74 -12.44
CA ASP A 229 15.27 -32.00 -12.59
C ASP A 229 15.51 -32.51 -14.03
N PRO A 230 16.46 -31.93 -14.78
CA PRO A 230 16.76 -32.43 -16.10
C PRO A 230 17.24 -33.88 -15.98
N LEU A 231 16.64 -34.75 -16.79
CA LEU A 231 16.89 -36.21 -16.78
C LEU A 231 18.37 -36.57 -16.99
N PHE A 232 19.17 -35.66 -17.57
CA PHE A 232 20.56 -35.87 -17.91
C PHE A 232 21.45 -34.72 -17.43
N ASP A 233 22.59 -35.05 -16.81
CA ASP A 233 23.68 -34.10 -16.62
C ASP A 233 24.56 -34.03 -17.89
N VAL A 234 24.35 -33.00 -18.69
CA VAL A 234 25.07 -32.78 -19.97
C VAL A 234 26.43 -32.12 -19.81
N ARG A 235 26.85 -31.73 -18.60
CA ARG A 235 28.10 -30.99 -18.39
C ARG A 235 29.31 -31.87 -18.70
N GLY A 236 30.35 -31.32 -19.31
CA GLY A 236 31.55 -32.04 -19.71
C GLY A 236 31.95 -31.79 -21.15
N GLN A 237 32.88 -32.58 -21.65
CA GLN A 237 33.39 -32.49 -23.02
C GLN A 237 32.68 -33.49 -23.93
N TRP A 238 32.26 -33.00 -25.08
CA TRP A 238 31.51 -33.74 -26.09
C TRP A 238 32.24 -33.67 -27.42
N THR A 239 32.25 -34.79 -28.14
CA THR A 239 32.70 -34.85 -29.52
C THR A 239 31.50 -35.10 -30.43
N LEU A 240 31.24 -34.19 -31.37
CA LEU A 240 30.16 -34.25 -32.34
C LEU A 240 30.72 -34.62 -33.72
N LYS A 241 30.49 -35.86 -34.16
CA LYS A 241 30.87 -36.31 -35.50
C LYS A 241 29.82 -35.86 -36.52
N LEU A 242 30.27 -35.21 -37.59
CA LEU A 242 29.38 -34.62 -38.61
C LEU A 242 29.30 -35.48 -39.88
N ALA A 243 28.08 -35.69 -40.39
CA ALA A 243 27.83 -36.36 -41.66
C ALA A 243 26.70 -35.66 -42.46
N PRO A 244 26.97 -35.09 -43.65
CA PRO A 244 28.28 -34.95 -44.30
C PRO A 244 29.20 -33.96 -43.55
N LYS A 245 30.52 -34.11 -43.73
CA LYS A 245 31.51 -33.22 -43.14
C LYS A 245 31.51 -31.85 -43.87
N PRO A 246 31.60 -30.73 -43.13
CA PRO A 246 31.74 -29.40 -43.72
C PRO A 246 33.08 -29.27 -44.46
N SER A 247 33.15 -28.34 -45.41
CA SER A 247 34.34 -28.11 -46.25
C SER A 247 35.55 -27.61 -45.45
N GLN A 248 35.32 -27.02 -44.27
CA GLN A 248 36.32 -26.56 -43.31
C GLN A 248 35.91 -26.93 -41.87
N GLY A 249 36.85 -26.97 -40.92
CA GLY A 249 36.57 -27.13 -39.49
C GLY A 249 36.30 -28.56 -38.98
N GLY A 250 35.88 -29.50 -39.83
CA GLY A 250 35.74 -30.92 -39.43
C GLY A 250 34.70 -31.14 -38.32
N ASP A 251 34.90 -32.19 -37.50
CA ASP A 251 34.02 -32.54 -36.37
C ASP A 251 34.08 -31.46 -35.26
N ILE A 252 33.07 -31.38 -34.39
CA ILE A 252 32.97 -30.31 -33.37
C ILE A 252 33.36 -30.86 -31.99
N GLU A 253 34.20 -30.13 -31.26
CA GLU A 253 34.39 -30.29 -29.82
C GLU A 253 33.51 -29.28 -29.07
N LEU A 254 32.68 -29.78 -28.15
CA LEU A 254 31.72 -29.00 -27.39
C LEU A 254 31.99 -29.17 -25.90
N LYS A 255 32.24 -28.09 -25.18
CA LYS A 255 32.40 -28.10 -23.71
C LYS A 255 31.19 -27.42 -23.07
N ILE A 256 30.50 -28.13 -22.18
CA ILE A 256 29.32 -27.64 -21.46
C ILE A 256 29.63 -27.57 -19.97
N ALA A 257 29.28 -26.46 -19.31
CA ALA A 257 29.48 -26.22 -17.88
C ALA A 257 28.32 -25.37 -17.31
N GLY A 258 28.42 -25.00 -16.04
CA GLY A 258 27.43 -24.16 -15.34
C GLY A 258 26.41 -24.96 -14.52
N GLU A 259 25.31 -24.29 -14.14
CA GLU A 259 24.18 -24.93 -13.46
C GLU A 259 23.25 -25.58 -14.48
N LEU A 260 22.59 -26.69 -14.14
CA LEU A 260 21.67 -27.38 -15.06
C LEU A 260 20.49 -26.51 -15.50
N SER A 261 20.09 -25.53 -14.68
CA SER A 261 19.09 -24.50 -14.99
C SER A 261 19.62 -23.35 -15.87
N LYS A 262 20.95 -23.20 -15.98
CA LYS A 262 21.62 -22.13 -16.72
C LYS A 262 22.97 -22.62 -17.25
N LEU A 263 22.90 -23.44 -18.30
CA LEU A 263 24.08 -24.02 -18.94
C LEU A 263 24.82 -22.99 -19.78
N GLU A 264 26.15 -23.08 -19.75
CA GLU A 264 27.05 -22.33 -20.59
C GLU A 264 27.97 -23.31 -21.34
N GLY A 265 28.54 -22.87 -22.46
CA GLY A 265 29.48 -23.73 -23.16
C GLY A 265 30.23 -23.05 -24.29
N THR A 266 31.18 -23.78 -24.84
CA THR A 266 32.02 -23.36 -25.96
C THR A 266 32.09 -24.44 -27.03
N SER A 267 32.20 -24.03 -28.28
CA SER A 267 32.39 -24.93 -29.43
C SER A 267 33.67 -24.58 -30.19
N ARG A 268 34.40 -25.60 -30.66
CA ARG A 268 35.55 -25.42 -31.58
C ARG A 268 35.71 -26.60 -32.54
N PRO A 269 36.44 -26.44 -33.65
CA PRO A 269 36.91 -27.55 -34.49
C PRO A 269 37.70 -28.60 -33.68
N LEU A 270 37.40 -29.88 -33.86
CA LEU A 270 38.17 -30.97 -33.25
C LEU A 270 39.52 -31.11 -33.98
N ALA A 271 40.63 -30.92 -33.25
CA ALA A 271 41.98 -30.97 -33.84
C ALA A 271 42.26 -32.33 -34.52
N ALA A 272 42.72 -32.29 -35.78
CA ALA A 272 43.14 -33.49 -36.50
C ALA A 272 44.36 -34.12 -35.82
N LYS A 273 44.25 -35.39 -35.37
CA LYS A 273 45.39 -36.13 -34.80
C LYS A 273 46.51 -36.23 -35.85
N SER A 274 47.57 -35.43 -35.71
CA SER A 274 48.81 -35.64 -36.45
C SER A 274 49.60 -36.79 -35.80
N SER A 275 49.98 -37.77 -36.60
CA SER A 275 50.88 -38.85 -36.19
C SER A 275 52.31 -38.31 -36.09
N GLY A 276 52.71 -37.84 -34.91
CA GLY A 276 54.09 -37.44 -34.67
C GLY A 276 54.33 -36.80 -33.30
N LYS A 277 54.94 -37.58 -32.39
CA LYS A 277 55.64 -37.21 -31.15
C LYS A 277 55.19 -35.94 -30.41
N SER A 278 54.48 -36.18 -29.31
CA SER A 278 54.48 -35.47 -28.03
C SER A 278 54.83 -33.98 -28.02
N LYS A 279 53.77 -33.16 -28.06
CA LYS A 279 53.69 -31.94 -27.28
C LYS A 279 52.35 -31.98 -26.54
N LYS A 280 52.39 -31.87 -25.20
CA LYS A 280 51.19 -31.67 -24.36
C LYS A 280 50.34 -30.55 -25.01
N PRO A 281 49.04 -30.74 -25.29
CA PRO A 281 48.20 -29.63 -25.70
C PRO A 281 48.13 -28.63 -24.55
N ALA A 282 48.27 -27.34 -24.85
CA ALA A 282 47.93 -26.30 -23.91
C ALA A 282 46.39 -26.27 -23.77
N ASP A 283 45.88 -26.24 -22.55
CA ASP A 283 44.44 -26.23 -22.22
C ASP A 283 43.72 -24.91 -22.59
N ASP A 284 44.37 -23.99 -23.30
CA ASP A 284 43.96 -22.57 -23.40
C ASP A 284 43.71 -22.02 -24.82
N GLU A 285 43.31 -22.85 -25.81
CA GLU A 285 42.62 -22.29 -26.98
C GLU A 285 41.11 -22.22 -26.69
N ALA A 286 40.69 -21.05 -26.21
CA ALA A 286 39.30 -20.73 -25.90
C ALA A 286 38.42 -20.83 -27.17
N GLY A 287 37.51 -21.81 -27.18
CA GLY A 287 36.50 -21.95 -28.23
C GLY A 287 35.45 -20.82 -28.21
N ASP A 288 34.65 -20.74 -29.28
CA ASP A 288 33.59 -19.72 -29.38
C ASP A 288 32.46 -20.02 -28.39
N LYS A 289 31.98 -18.99 -27.68
CA LYS A 289 30.87 -19.12 -26.73
C LYS A 289 29.58 -19.49 -27.45
N LEU A 290 28.90 -20.50 -26.92
CA LEU A 290 27.55 -20.87 -27.34
C LEU A 290 26.55 -19.77 -26.96
N LYS A 291 25.54 -19.56 -27.80
CA LYS A 291 24.39 -18.68 -27.52
C LYS A 291 23.13 -19.53 -27.39
N GLN A 292 22.13 -19.06 -26.63
CA GLN A 292 20.85 -19.77 -26.44
C GLN A 292 21.01 -21.27 -26.11
N VAL A 293 21.86 -21.58 -25.13
CA VAL A 293 22.04 -22.95 -24.64
C VAL A 293 20.79 -23.36 -23.87
N GLY A 294 20.17 -24.46 -24.27
CA GLY A 294 18.97 -24.98 -23.64
C GLY A 294 19.02 -26.49 -23.51
N LEU A 295 18.54 -26.98 -22.37
CA LEU A 295 18.28 -28.39 -22.11
C LEU A 295 16.81 -28.54 -21.72
N ARG A 296 16.06 -29.35 -22.47
CA ARG A 296 14.66 -29.71 -22.15
C ARG A 296 14.48 -31.20 -22.31
N ASP A 297 14.16 -31.88 -21.21
CA ASP A 297 14.10 -33.35 -21.12
C ASP A 297 15.39 -33.99 -21.68
N ALA A 298 15.30 -34.76 -22.76
CA ALA A 298 16.43 -35.38 -23.46
C ALA A 298 17.00 -34.52 -24.59
N ARG A 299 16.62 -33.24 -24.74
CA ARG A 299 17.02 -32.42 -25.89
C ARG A 299 17.96 -31.29 -25.49
N PHE A 300 19.16 -31.31 -26.04
CA PHE A 300 20.12 -30.21 -25.93
C PHE A 300 20.09 -29.36 -27.21
N SER A 301 20.07 -28.04 -27.08
CA SER A 301 20.16 -27.12 -28.21
C SER A 301 21.08 -25.96 -27.91
N ALA A 302 21.81 -25.48 -28.91
CA ALA A 302 22.64 -24.31 -28.81
C ALA A 302 22.81 -23.62 -30.18
N LEU A 303 23.17 -22.34 -30.15
CA LEU A 303 23.62 -21.58 -31.29
C LEU A 303 25.14 -21.52 -31.29
N VAL A 304 25.75 -21.92 -32.41
CA VAL A 304 27.19 -22.08 -32.61
C VAL A 304 27.67 -21.05 -33.64
N GLU A 305 28.81 -20.40 -33.40
CA GLU A 305 29.44 -19.53 -34.42
C GLU A 305 29.92 -20.39 -35.59
N ALA A 306 29.44 -20.12 -36.80
CA ALA A 306 29.67 -21.01 -37.95
C ALA A 306 30.98 -20.70 -38.71
N LYS A 307 31.64 -19.58 -38.37
CA LYS A 307 32.87 -19.10 -39.02
C LYS A 307 34.00 -20.14 -39.06
N PRO A 308 34.27 -20.93 -38.00
CA PRO A 308 35.32 -21.96 -38.03
C PRO A 308 35.06 -23.10 -39.04
N TRP A 309 33.82 -23.26 -39.50
CA TRP A 309 33.40 -24.28 -40.48
C TRP A 309 33.14 -23.70 -41.87
N GLY A 310 33.59 -22.47 -42.14
CA GLY A 310 33.54 -21.85 -43.47
C GLY A 310 32.21 -21.14 -43.79
N HIS A 311 31.32 -20.96 -42.82
CA HIS A 311 30.05 -20.25 -43.01
C HIS A 311 30.04 -18.91 -42.26
N THR A 312 29.44 -17.87 -42.84
CA THR A 312 29.25 -16.59 -42.16
C THR A 312 27.89 -16.59 -41.45
N GLY A 313 27.88 -16.50 -40.12
CA GLY A 313 26.65 -16.45 -39.31
C GLY A 313 26.62 -17.51 -38.21
N ILE A 314 25.42 -17.82 -37.73
CA ILE A 314 25.18 -18.72 -36.60
C ILE A 314 24.55 -20.02 -37.12
N ALA A 315 25.09 -21.16 -36.69
CA ALA A 315 24.51 -22.47 -36.91
C ALA A 315 23.65 -22.90 -35.72
N GLN A 316 22.55 -23.61 -35.98
CA GLN A 316 21.65 -24.13 -34.95
C GLN A 316 21.95 -25.62 -34.68
N LEU A 317 22.44 -25.92 -33.48
CA LEU A 317 22.71 -27.26 -32.99
C LEU A 317 21.51 -27.80 -32.21
N ALA A 318 21.06 -29.01 -32.53
CA ALA A 318 20.05 -29.74 -31.75
C ALA A 318 20.44 -31.22 -31.62
N LEU A 319 20.48 -31.72 -30.39
CA LEU A 319 20.80 -33.10 -30.01
C LEU A 319 19.66 -33.70 -29.20
N VAL A 320 19.39 -34.98 -29.41
CA VAL A 320 18.58 -35.84 -28.56
C VAL A 320 19.53 -36.80 -27.85
N LEU A 321 19.55 -36.75 -26.53
CA LEU A 321 20.40 -37.54 -25.64
C LEU A 321 19.81 -38.93 -25.46
N LEU A 322 20.69 -39.92 -25.42
CA LEU A 322 20.38 -41.33 -25.23
C LEU A 322 21.18 -41.84 -24.03
N ASP A 323 20.52 -42.65 -23.21
CA ASP A 323 21.17 -43.38 -22.11
C ASP A 323 21.80 -44.66 -22.67
N ASP A 324 23.05 -44.93 -22.30
CA ASP A 324 23.76 -46.17 -22.61
C ASP A 324 24.14 -46.81 -21.27
N GLU A 325 23.89 -48.11 -21.11
CA GLU A 325 24.07 -48.87 -19.85
C GLU A 325 25.51 -48.81 -19.29
N ASN A 326 26.45 -48.21 -20.03
CA ASN A 326 27.88 -48.08 -19.70
C ASN A 326 28.34 -46.68 -19.22
N SER A 327 27.43 -45.77 -18.82
CA SER A 327 27.74 -44.44 -18.24
C SER A 327 28.30 -43.36 -19.21
N ASP A 328 28.48 -43.66 -20.49
CA ASP A 328 28.85 -42.66 -21.51
C ASP A 328 27.60 -42.12 -22.20
N LEU A 329 27.24 -40.85 -21.91
CA LEU A 329 26.08 -40.19 -22.50
C LEU A 329 26.29 -39.99 -24.01
N GLN A 330 25.39 -40.53 -24.83
CA GLN A 330 25.41 -40.37 -26.28
C GLN A 330 24.31 -39.42 -26.73
N GLY A 331 24.43 -38.87 -27.94
CA GLY A 331 23.39 -38.05 -28.53
C GLY A 331 23.33 -38.16 -30.04
N LEU A 332 22.12 -38.08 -30.60
CA LEU A 332 21.89 -38.03 -32.04
C LEU A 332 21.23 -36.70 -32.38
N GLY A 333 21.64 -36.07 -33.47
CA GLY A 333 21.09 -34.76 -33.79
C GLY A 333 21.46 -34.22 -35.14
N VAL A 334 21.26 -32.92 -35.28
CA VAL A 334 21.59 -32.16 -36.49
C VAL A 334 22.16 -30.81 -36.12
N ILE A 335 23.09 -30.32 -36.94
CA ILE A 335 23.44 -28.92 -37.01
C ILE A 335 22.92 -28.37 -38.34
N THR A 336 22.17 -27.28 -38.27
CA THR A 336 21.69 -26.54 -39.45
C THR A 336 22.59 -25.32 -39.64
N TRP A 337 23.27 -25.27 -40.77
CA TRP A 337 24.19 -24.20 -41.13
C TRP A 337 23.43 -22.96 -41.65
N PRO A 338 24.06 -21.76 -41.65
CA PRO A 338 23.41 -20.52 -42.11
C PRO A 338 22.87 -20.56 -43.54
N ASP A 339 23.40 -21.41 -44.41
CA ASP A 339 22.96 -21.60 -45.80
C ASP A 339 21.78 -22.57 -45.95
N GLY A 340 21.25 -23.08 -44.83
CA GLY A 340 20.15 -24.04 -44.78
C GLY A 340 20.58 -25.51 -44.97
N SER A 341 21.87 -25.76 -45.23
CA SER A 341 22.39 -27.14 -45.26
C SER A 341 22.43 -27.76 -43.87
N GLN A 342 22.36 -29.09 -43.78
CA GLN A 342 22.34 -29.81 -42.52
C GLN A 342 23.39 -30.91 -42.48
N SER A 343 24.06 -31.05 -41.34
CA SER A 343 24.90 -32.20 -41.01
C SER A 343 24.26 -32.99 -39.86
N ARG A 344 24.13 -34.30 -40.03
CA ARG A 344 23.75 -35.21 -38.94
C ARG A 344 24.90 -35.31 -37.94
N ILE A 345 24.54 -35.48 -36.68
CA ILE A 345 25.47 -35.53 -35.55
C ILE A 345 25.33 -36.85 -34.82
N GLU A 346 26.47 -37.50 -34.61
CA GLU A 346 26.66 -38.48 -33.54
C GLU A 346 27.54 -37.84 -32.46
N ALA A 347 26.94 -37.61 -31.30
CA ALA A 347 27.54 -36.96 -30.15
C ALA A 347 27.96 -38.02 -29.12
N THR A 348 29.19 -37.92 -28.63
CA THR A 348 29.69 -38.78 -27.54
C THR A 348 30.30 -37.90 -26.47
N ARG A 349 29.83 -38.02 -25.22
CA ARG A 349 30.46 -37.39 -24.06
C ARG A 349 31.71 -38.19 -23.67
N GLN A 350 32.84 -37.52 -23.47
CA GLN A 350 34.03 -38.17 -22.94
C GLN A 350 33.86 -38.39 -21.44
N SER A 351 34.04 -39.62 -20.97
CA SER A 351 34.08 -39.94 -19.54
C SER A 351 35.35 -39.36 -18.92
N ASN A 352 35.17 -38.36 -18.06
CA ASN A 352 36.22 -37.96 -17.12
C ASN A 352 36.27 -38.99 -16.00
N THR A 353 37.10 -40.01 -16.14
CA THR A 353 37.64 -40.74 -14.99
C THR A 353 38.78 -39.90 -14.43
N ASP A 354 38.42 -38.93 -13.59
CA ASP A 354 39.24 -38.29 -12.55
C ASP A 354 38.72 -36.87 -12.29
N GLU A 355 37.67 -36.77 -11.49
CA GLU A 355 37.48 -35.63 -10.58
C GLU A 355 36.49 -36.07 -9.50
N LYS A 356 37.07 -36.51 -8.38
CA LYS A 356 36.33 -36.70 -7.13
C LYS A 356 35.68 -35.39 -6.74
N SER A 357 34.44 -35.49 -6.27
CA SER A 357 33.77 -34.46 -5.49
C SER A 357 34.67 -34.02 -4.32
N GLU A 358 35.30 -32.86 -4.44
CA GLU A 358 35.86 -32.14 -3.31
C GLU A 358 35.16 -30.79 -3.19
N ALA A 359 34.33 -30.71 -2.15
CA ALA A 359 33.94 -29.47 -1.53
C ALA A 359 35.20 -28.82 -0.93
N ALA A 360 35.50 -27.58 -1.34
CA ALA A 360 36.52 -26.73 -0.71
C ALA A 360 36.20 -25.27 -1.10
N THR A 361 35.66 -24.47 -0.17
CA THR A 361 36.41 -23.48 0.63
C THR A 361 37.18 -22.49 -0.24
N SER A 362 36.61 -21.29 -0.34
CA SER A 362 37.21 -20.10 -0.93
C SER A 362 38.27 -19.53 0.01
N ASP A 363 39.49 -19.35 -0.48
CA ASP A 363 40.44 -18.38 0.05
C ASP A 363 41.10 -17.59 -1.09
N ASP A 364 41.19 -16.29 -0.81
CA ASP A 364 41.65 -15.09 -1.50
C ASP A 364 43.02 -15.11 -2.23
N LYS A 365 43.10 -14.54 -3.46
CA LYS A 365 43.87 -13.29 -3.79
C LYS A 365 44.08 -13.01 -5.30
N ASP A 366 43.73 -11.76 -5.68
CA ASP A 366 44.34 -10.81 -6.65
C ASP A 366 44.66 -11.24 -8.12
N SER A 367 44.41 -10.47 -9.18
CA SER A 367 44.05 -9.05 -9.35
C SER A 367 43.49 -8.75 -10.76
N ALA A 368 42.73 -7.65 -10.83
CA ALA A 368 42.71 -6.63 -11.88
C ALA A 368 41.76 -6.76 -13.10
N ASP A 369 40.84 -5.78 -13.09
CA ASP A 369 40.33 -4.99 -14.22
C ASP A 369 39.01 -5.42 -14.89
N LYS A 370 37.89 -4.96 -14.31
CA LYS A 370 36.67 -4.55 -15.03
C LYS A 370 35.73 -3.71 -14.14
N GLN A 371 35.17 -2.68 -14.76
CA GLN A 371 34.32 -1.61 -14.23
C GLN A 371 33.10 -2.08 -13.40
N PRO A 372 32.63 -1.26 -12.43
CA PRO A 372 31.65 -1.67 -11.44
C PRO A 372 30.24 -1.68 -12.05
N ASN A 373 29.54 -2.80 -11.87
CA ASN A 373 28.10 -2.90 -12.10
C ASN A 373 27.43 -2.93 -10.72
N ASP A 374 26.65 -1.89 -10.41
CA ASP A 374 25.84 -1.75 -9.20
C ASP A 374 24.91 -2.96 -9.02
N LYS A 375 25.30 -3.86 -8.12
CA LYS A 375 24.46 -4.81 -7.35
C LYS A 375 25.42 -5.58 -6.45
N ASP A 376 25.03 -5.76 -5.20
CA ASP A 376 25.79 -6.44 -4.13
C ASP A 376 26.70 -5.52 -3.31
N ALA A 377 26.08 -4.50 -2.71
CA ALA A 377 26.58 -3.87 -1.50
C ALA A 377 25.41 -3.62 -0.55
N ASP A 378 24.96 -4.68 0.13
CA ASP A 378 24.56 -4.56 1.55
C ASP A 378 24.47 -5.94 2.21
N SER A 379 25.61 -6.45 2.69
CA SER A 379 25.60 -7.45 3.74
C SER A 379 26.75 -7.12 4.69
N SER A 380 26.41 -6.96 5.97
CA SER A 380 27.27 -6.59 7.11
C SER A 380 27.41 -5.10 7.43
N ALA A 381 26.27 -4.45 7.71
CA ALA A 381 26.23 -3.51 8.83
C ALA A 381 25.49 -4.20 9.98
N GLU A 382 26.18 -4.50 11.08
CA GLU A 382 25.54 -4.86 12.34
C GLU A 382 24.67 -3.67 12.79
N ALA A 383 23.39 -3.72 12.41
CA ALA A 383 22.40 -2.74 12.81
C ALA A 383 22.14 -2.86 14.31
N SER A 384 22.16 -1.72 14.99
CA SER A 384 21.75 -1.54 16.39
C SER A 384 20.58 -2.45 16.77
N THR A 385 20.77 -3.31 17.78
CA THR A 385 19.79 -4.28 18.32
C THR A 385 18.59 -3.65 19.04
N LYS A 386 18.41 -2.33 18.97
CA LYS A 386 17.27 -1.64 19.57
C LYS A 386 16.18 -1.43 18.52
N PRO A 387 14.94 -1.89 18.76
CA PRO A 387 13.82 -1.66 17.86
C PRO A 387 13.62 -0.16 17.61
N THR A 388 13.47 0.24 16.35
CA THR A 388 13.11 1.62 16.01
C THR A 388 11.72 1.92 16.56
N PRO A 389 11.58 2.94 17.45
CA PRO A 389 10.29 3.28 18.02
C PRO A 389 9.39 3.89 16.95
N VAL A 390 8.11 3.53 16.98
CA VAL A 390 7.07 4.21 16.18
C VAL A 390 6.67 5.49 16.92
N VAL A 391 6.72 6.62 16.21
CA VAL A 391 6.30 7.94 16.69
C VAL A 391 5.13 8.46 15.86
N TYR A 392 4.40 9.43 16.40
CA TYR A 392 3.15 9.90 15.82
C TYR A 392 3.16 11.42 15.61
N PRO A 393 3.04 11.90 14.36
CA PRO A 393 3.18 11.17 13.10
C PRO A 393 4.59 10.59 12.89
N LEU A 394 4.77 9.67 11.94
CA LEU A 394 6.07 9.07 11.67
C LEU A 394 7.07 10.13 11.18
N GLY A 395 8.31 10.11 11.69
CA GLY A 395 9.39 10.98 11.23
C GLY A 395 9.91 11.96 12.31
N ALA A 396 10.61 13.01 11.86
CA ALA A 396 11.47 13.84 12.72
C ALA A 396 10.73 14.67 13.78
N PHE A 397 9.45 14.97 13.54
CA PHE A 397 8.63 15.76 14.45
C PHE A 397 7.59 14.92 15.20
N GLY A 398 7.65 13.58 15.06
CA GLY A 398 6.75 12.68 15.75
C GLY A 398 6.94 12.70 17.25
N ALA A 399 5.85 12.64 18.00
CA ALA A 399 5.90 12.41 19.43
C ALA A 399 5.87 10.90 19.72
N ALA A 400 6.71 10.45 20.66
CA ALA A 400 6.45 9.16 21.31
C ALA A 400 5.05 9.23 21.95
N GLY A 401 4.26 8.16 21.85
CA GLY A 401 2.83 8.14 22.18
C GLY A 401 2.47 8.89 23.47
N SER A 402 1.27 9.48 23.49
CA SER A 402 0.71 10.36 24.54
C SER A 402 1.36 10.19 25.92
N ALA A 403 2.37 11.00 26.23
CA ALA A 403 2.84 11.16 27.60
C ALA A 403 1.64 11.62 28.44
N SER A 404 1.31 10.89 29.52
CA SER A 404 0.20 11.27 30.41
C SER A 404 0.40 12.71 30.84
N ALA A 405 -0.52 13.60 30.47
CA ALA A 405 -0.47 14.98 30.94
C ALA A 405 -0.44 14.96 32.48
N PRO A 406 0.49 15.67 33.15
CA PRO A 406 0.51 15.73 34.60
C PRO A 406 -0.86 16.19 35.13
N GLU A 407 -1.43 15.43 36.06
CA GLU A 407 -2.81 15.64 36.58
C GLU A 407 -2.99 17.03 37.18
N CYS A 408 -1.94 17.61 37.78
CA CYS A 408 -1.94 18.98 38.28
C CYS A 408 -0.58 19.69 38.07
N VAL A 409 -0.62 20.93 37.56
CA VAL A 409 0.55 21.77 37.29
C VAL A 409 0.33 23.17 37.84
N ALA A 410 1.32 23.72 38.54
CA ALA A 410 1.34 25.12 38.97
C ALA A 410 2.48 25.88 38.27
N LEU A 411 2.15 26.89 37.47
CA LEU A 411 3.11 27.80 36.84
C LEU A 411 3.19 29.09 37.67
N THR A 412 4.31 29.35 38.32
CA THR A 412 4.49 30.44 39.30
C THR A 412 5.32 31.59 38.75
N ASN A 413 5.11 32.80 39.28
CA ASN A 413 5.81 34.04 38.94
C ASN A 413 5.69 34.47 37.45
N ALA A 414 4.57 34.13 36.82
CA ALA A 414 4.31 34.50 35.43
C ALA A 414 3.72 35.90 35.30
N LYS A 415 3.97 36.54 34.15
CA LYS A 415 3.14 37.65 33.66
C LYS A 415 1.98 37.08 32.83
N ILE A 416 0.76 37.13 33.36
CA ILE A 416 -0.41 36.45 32.75
C ILE A 416 -1.31 37.47 32.08
N TRP A 417 -1.47 37.35 30.76
CA TRP A 417 -2.44 38.09 29.97
C TRP A 417 -3.78 37.37 30.01
N THR A 418 -4.70 37.79 30.89
CA THR A 418 -5.97 37.04 31.08
C THR A 418 -6.94 37.19 29.90
N CYS A 419 -6.83 38.29 29.14
CA CYS A 419 -7.83 38.72 28.14
C CYS A 419 -9.25 38.82 28.70
N GLY A 420 -9.40 38.92 30.03
CA GLY A 420 -10.64 39.12 30.75
C GLY A 420 -10.64 40.41 31.56
N PRO A 421 -11.64 40.60 32.45
CA PRO A 421 -11.78 41.83 33.24
C PRO A 421 -10.58 42.17 34.14
N GLU A 422 -9.80 41.17 34.54
CA GLU A 422 -8.61 41.32 35.40
C GLU A 422 -7.39 41.88 34.65
N GLY A 423 -7.42 41.94 33.31
CA GLY A 423 -6.34 42.50 32.52
C GLY A 423 -5.07 41.66 32.58
N ILE A 424 -3.93 42.30 32.88
CA ILE A 424 -2.62 41.63 32.95
C ILE A 424 -2.22 41.50 34.42
N LEU A 425 -1.95 40.27 34.84
CA LEU A 425 -1.50 39.96 36.19
C LEU A 425 0.02 39.81 36.22
N GLU A 426 0.67 40.50 37.15
CA GLU A 426 2.12 40.43 37.37
C GLU A 426 2.44 39.47 38.53
N ASN A 427 3.56 38.75 38.46
CA ASN A 427 4.00 37.78 39.48
C ASN A 427 2.89 36.78 39.90
N ALA A 428 2.06 36.37 38.95
CA ALA A 428 0.90 35.54 39.20
C ALA A 428 1.22 34.05 39.07
N THR A 429 0.37 33.23 39.67
CA THR A 429 0.38 31.78 39.57
C THR A 429 -0.82 31.30 38.75
N LEU A 430 -0.59 30.36 37.83
CA LEU A 430 -1.63 29.62 37.10
C LEU A 430 -1.63 28.17 37.57
N LEU A 431 -2.76 27.71 38.11
CA LEU A 431 -2.98 26.33 38.50
C LEU A 431 -3.83 25.63 37.44
N ILE A 432 -3.30 24.52 36.92
CA ILE A 432 -3.94 23.68 35.90
C ILE A 432 -4.22 22.32 36.53
N ARG A 433 -5.43 21.81 36.37
CA ARG A 433 -5.84 20.46 36.80
C ARG A 433 -6.76 19.84 35.78
N ASP A 434 -6.51 18.58 35.42
CA ASP A 434 -7.32 17.81 34.46
C ASP A 434 -7.57 18.55 33.14
N GLY A 435 -6.53 19.25 32.65
CA GLY A 435 -6.61 20.04 31.41
C GLY A 435 -7.42 21.34 31.51
N ARG A 436 -7.82 21.77 32.71
CA ARG A 436 -8.58 23.01 32.97
C ARG A 436 -7.77 23.98 33.83
N ILE A 437 -8.04 25.28 33.68
CA ILE A 437 -7.55 26.31 34.60
C ILE A 437 -8.37 26.19 35.89
N GLU A 438 -7.73 25.79 36.98
CA GLU A 438 -8.34 25.67 38.31
C GLU A 438 -8.33 27.01 39.05
N ALA A 439 -7.22 27.75 38.97
CA ALA A 439 -7.08 29.08 39.58
C ALA A 439 -6.01 29.93 38.88
N VAL A 440 -6.18 31.25 38.93
CA VAL A 440 -5.21 32.24 38.43
C VAL A 440 -5.16 33.43 39.38
N GLY A 441 -3.97 33.94 39.70
CA GLY A 441 -3.82 35.09 40.60
C GLY A 441 -2.51 35.12 41.38
N ALA A 442 -2.27 36.18 42.15
CA ALA A 442 -1.07 36.31 42.98
C ALA A 442 -1.07 35.36 44.18
N ASP A 443 -2.24 35.11 44.80
CA ASP A 443 -2.39 34.36 46.05
C ASP A 443 -2.96 32.94 45.84
N VAL A 444 -2.71 32.33 44.68
CA VAL A 444 -3.19 30.95 44.39
C VAL A 444 -2.54 29.95 45.32
N LYS A 445 -3.36 29.20 46.07
CA LYS A 445 -2.89 28.10 46.91
C LYS A 445 -2.50 26.92 46.04
N ILE A 446 -1.24 26.54 46.07
CA ILE A 446 -0.70 25.42 45.29
C ILE A 446 -0.94 24.11 46.05
N PRO A 447 -1.69 23.15 45.50
CA PRO A 447 -1.87 21.82 46.08
C PRO A 447 -0.55 21.04 46.20
N ALA A 448 -0.44 20.14 47.18
CA ALA A 448 0.79 19.37 47.44
C ALA A 448 1.12 18.36 46.31
N ASP A 449 0.11 17.92 45.56
CA ASP A 449 0.23 17.03 44.40
C ASP A 449 0.60 17.77 43.10
N ALA A 450 0.58 19.12 43.11
CA ALA A 450 0.85 19.90 41.92
C ALA A 450 2.34 19.87 41.54
N ARG A 451 2.63 19.62 40.27
CA ARG A 451 3.97 19.84 39.72
C ARG A 451 4.21 21.34 39.58
N VAL A 452 5.07 21.89 40.44
CA VAL A 452 5.41 23.32 40.45
C VAL A 452 6.52 23.63 39.44
N MET A 453 6.30 24.66 38.62
CA MET A 453 7.30 25.19 37.69
C MET A 453 7.41 26.70 37.90
N ASN A 454 8.61 27.19 38.21
CA ASN A 454 8.88 28.63 38.24
C ASN A 454 9.11 29.13 36.81
N VAL A 455 8.30 30.08 36.37
CA VAL A 455 8.35 30.67 35.03
C VAL A 455 8.56 32.18 35.11
N GLU A 456 9.36 32.63 36.08
CA GLU A 456 9.76 34.03 36.23
C GLU A 456 10.31 34.62 34.93
N GLY A 457 9.89 35.84 34.61
CA GLY A 457 10.22 36.53 33.37
C GLY A 457 9.54 35.97 32.11
N LYS A 458 8.64 34.98 32.24
CA LYS A 458 7.84 34.46 31.13
C LYS A 458 6.45 35.07 31.12
N HIS A 459 5.87 35.10 29.92
CA HIS A 459 4.50 35.53 29.71
C HIS A 459 3.61 34.33 29.39
N ILE A 460 2.38 34.34 29.92
CA ILE A 460 1.34 33.35 29.61
C ILE A 460 0.14 34.09 29.04
N SER A 461 -0.40 33.61 27.92
CA SER A 461 -1.63 34.10 27.30
C SER A 461 -2.55 32.93 26.94
N PRO A 462 -3.83 33.18 26.64
CA PRO A 462 -4.65 32.23 25.91
C PRO A 462 -3.95 31.81 24.62
N GLY A 463 -4.15 30.54 24.23
CA GLY A 463 -3.72 30.06 22.93
C GLY A 463 -4.48 30.76 21.80
N ILE A 464 -3.81 30.98 20.67
CA ILE A 464 -4.42 31.63 19.51
C ILE A 464 -5.46 30.69 18.88
N ILE A 465 -6.56 31.27 18.41
CA ILE A 465 -7.62 30.58 17.67
C ILE A 465 -7.63 31.12 16.23
N ASP A 466 -7.31 30.27 15.26
CA ASP A 466 -7.41 30.61 13.84
C ASP A 466 -8.84 30.38 13.35
N CYS A 467 -9.57 31.46 13.06
CA CYS A 467 -10.98 31.39 12.66
C CYS A 467 -11.19 31.07 11.17
N HIS A 468 -10.14 31.04 10.35
CA HIS A 468 -10.26 30.76 8.91
C HIS A 468 -9.03 30.04 8.36
N SER A 469 -9.04 28.70 8.41
CA SER A 469 -7.91 27.90 7.96
C SER A 469 -8.27 26.85 6.92
N HIS A 470 -7.25 26.40 6.20
CA HIS A 470 -7.29 25.31 5.22
C HIS A 470 -6.22 24.23 5.51
N MET A 471 -5.67 24.23 6.73
CA MET A 471 -4.70 23.22 7.20
C MET A 471 -5.40 21.94 7.67
N ALA A 472 -4.63 20.90 7.96
CA ALA A 472 -5.10 19.65 8.57
C ALA A 472 -6.16 18.93 7.74
N THR A 473 -6.01 18.95 6.42
CA THR A 473 -6.90 18.26 5.48
C THR A 473 -6.10 17.42 4.50
N ASP A 474 -6.62 16.24 4.22
CA ASP A 474 -6.02 15.29 3.28
C ASP A 474 -6.43 15.64 1.84
N GLY A 475 -5.51 16.22 1.05
CA GLY A 475 -5.73 16.55 -0.36
C GLY A 475 -6.40 17.90 -0.62
N GLY A 476 -7.42 17.92 -1.50
CA GLY A 476 -8.08 19.14 -1.96
C GLY A 476 -9.14 19.67 -0.99
N ILE A 477 -9.17 20.98 -0.77
CA ILE A 477 -10.09 21.62 0.21
C ILE A 477 -11.49 21.95 -0.34
N ASN A 478 -11.71 21.84 -1.66
CA ASN A 478 -12.97 22.20 -2.31
C ASN A 478 -13.48 21.05 -3.18
N GLU A 479 -14.78 20.76 -3.11
CA GLU A 479 -15.48 19.99 -4.15
C GLU A 479 -15.97 20.95 -5.24
N SER A 480 -15.11 21.29 -6.20
CA SER A 480 -15.37 22.38 -7.15
C SER A 480 -16.25 21.99 -8.34
N THR A 481 -16.72 20.74 -8.41
CA THR A 481 -17.50 20.25 -9.56
C THR A 481 -18.95 20.72 -9.54
N GLN A 482 -19.51 21.05 -8.36
CA GLN A 482 -20.87 21.58 -8.18
C GLN A 482 -20.84 22.93 -7.49
N ALA A 483 -21.93 23.72 -7.57
CA ALA A 483 -21.97 25.05 -6.96
C ALA A 483 -22.50 25.04 -5.51
N VAL A 484 -23.21 23.99 -5.15
CA VAL A 484 -23.69 23.70 -3.80
C VAL A 484 -23.17 22.32 -3.48
N THR A 485 -22.46 22.20 -2.36
CA THR A 485 -21.86 20.96 -1.88
C THR A 485 -21.99 20.90 -0.36
N ALA A 486 -23.21 21.14 0.16
CA ALA A 486 -23.45 21.22 1.60
C ALA A 486 -23.31 19.87 2.33
N GLU A 487 -23.33 18.77 1.58
CA GLU A 487 -23.17 17.39 2.04
C GLU A 487 -21.73 17.01 2.38
N VAL A 488 -20.72 17.69 1.81
CA VAL A 488 -19.31 17.41 2.11
C VAL A 488 -18.89 18.07 3.43
N ARG A 489 -18.02 17.37 4.18
CA ARG A 489 -17.68 17.73 5.56
C ARG A 489 -16.18 17.66 5.75
N ILE A 490 -15.57 18.75 6.21
CA ILE A 490 -14.15 18.73 6.60
C ILE A 490 -13.89 17.66 7.67
N GLY A 491 -14.85 17.46 8.59
CA GLY A 491 -14.75 16.45 9.63
C GLY A 491 -14.61 15.00 9.13
N ASP A 492 -14.98 14.70 7.88
CA ASP A 492 -14.79 13.35 7.29
C ASP A 492 -13.34 13.11 6.81
N PHE A 493 -12.51 14.15 6.65
CA PHE A 493 -11.16 14.04 6.06
C PHE A 493 -10.09 14.89 6.73
N VAL A 494 -10.25 15.14 8.04
CA VAL A 494 -9.18 15.73 8.86
C VAL A 494 -7.92 14.86 8.74
N ASP A 495 -6.81 15.51 8.39
CA ASP A 495 -5.47 14.93 8.37
C ASP A 495 -4.76 15.34 9.66
N SER A 496 -4.68 14.39 10.59
CA SER A 496 -4.01 14.59 11.87
C SER A 496 -2.48 14.67 11.78
N ASP A 497 -1.94 14.33 10.60
CA ASP A 497 -0.51 14.15 10.40
C ASP A 497 0.10 15.30 9.58
N ASP A 498 -0.73 16.28 9.17
CA ASP A 498 -0.29 17.51 8.51
C ASP A 498 0.70 18.29 9.39
N ILE A 499 1.94 18.41 8.91
CA ILE A 499 3.03 19.14 9.57
C ILE A 499 2.67 20.60 9.89
N ASN A 500 1.70 21.19 9.20
CA ASN A 500 1.23 22.54 9.52
C ASN A 500 0.59 22.61 10.91
N ILE A 501 0.02 21.53 11.44
CA ILE A 501 -0.45 21.47 12.84
C ILE A 501 0.70 21.74 13.81
N TYR A 502 1.83 21.05 13.64
CA TYR A 502 3.02 21.28 14.45
C TYR A 502 3.55 22.71 14.32
N ARG A 503 3.64 23.23 13.08
CA ARG A 503 4.12 24.60 12.82
C ARG A 503 3.22 25.66 13.46
N GLN A 504 1.91 25.45 13.44
CA GLN A 504 0.92 26.37 14.02
C GLN A 504 0.95 26.32 15.55
N LEU A 505 1.11 25.14 16.14
CA LEU A 505 1.40 24.99 17.57
C LEU A 505 2.67 25.73 17.99
N ALA A 506 3.75 25.62 17.20
CA ALA A 506 4.99 26.37 17.45
C ALA A 506 4.79 27.90 17.35
N GLY A 507 3.80 28.36 16.59
CA GLY A 507 3.37 29.75 16.50
C GLY A 507 2.37 30.19 17.59
N GLY A 508 1.94 29.28 18.47
CA GLY A 508 0.99 29.57 19.56
C GLY A 508 -0.48 29.37 19.21
N VAL A 509 -0.81 28.86 18.01
CA VAL A 509 -2.18 28.47 17.64
C VAL A 509 -2.51 27.14 18.30
N THR A 510 -3.68 27.07 18.95
CA THR A 510 -4.13 25.88 19.68
C THR A 510 -5.44 25.31 19.18
N SER A 511 -6.20 26.14 18.45
CA SER A 511 -7.50 25.75 17.86
C SER A 511 -7.64 26.41 16.50
N ALA A 512 -8.30 25.74 15.56
CA ALA A 512 -8.56 26.30 14.25
C ALA A 512 -9.95 25.89 13.75
N ASN A 513 -10.63 26.79 13.04
CA ASN A 513 -11.80 26.47 12.24
C ASN A 513 -11.34 26.14 10.81
N ILE A 514 -11.43 24.87 10.44
CA ILE A 514 -11.01 24.39 9.13
C ILE A 514 -12.21 24.46 8.20
N LEU A 515 -12.08 25.23 7.11
CA LEU A 515 -13.15 25.47 6.17
C LEU A 515 -12.78 24.98 4.77
N HIS A 516 -13.82 24.64 4.00
CA HIS A 516 -13.72 24.63 2.55
C HIS A 516 -13.20 26.00 2.05
N GLY A 517 -12.62 26.03 0.85
CA GLY A 517 -12.14 27.24 0.19
C GLY A 517 -13.27 28.14 -0.33
N SER A 518 -13.06 28.80 -1.46
CA SER A 518 -13.96 29.81 -2.04
C SER A 518 -14.59 29.40 -3.37
N ALA A 519 -14.52 28.11 -3.71
CA ALA A 519 -14.86 27.66 -5.06
C ALA A 519 -16.37 27.64 -5.32
N ASN A 520 -17.19 27.54 -4.29
CA ASN A 520 -18.62 27.25 -4.39
C ASN A 520 -19.42 28.34 -3.66
N PRO A 521 -20.55 28.83 -4.21
CA PRO A 521 -21.53 29.61 -3.44
C PRO A 521 -21.83 29.02 -2.05
N ILE A 522 -22.04 27.70 -1.98
CA ILE A 522 -22.18 26.92 -0.75
C ILE A 522 -21.17 25.77 -0.81
N GLY A 523 -20.09 25.84 -0.05
CA GLY A 523 -18.92 24.95 -0.22
C GLY A 523 -18.91 23.68 0.63
N GLY A 524 -19.56 23.68 1.79
CA GLY A 524 -19.64 22.50 2.65
C GLY A 524 -19.28 22.76 4.11
N GLN A 525 -19.53 21.76 4.94
CA GLN A 525 -19.52 21.85 6.40
C GLN A 525 -18.08 22.00 6.92
N ASN A 526 -17.84 22.99 7.78
CA ASN A 526 -16.54 23.23 8.39
C ASN A 526 -16.33 22.33 9.62
N GLN A 527 -15.11 22.30 10.14
CA GLN A 527 -14.78 21.57 11.36
C GLN A 527 -13.85 22.42 12.23
N VAL A 528 -14.29 22.73 13.45
CA VAL A 528 -13.39 23.30 14.46
C VAL A 528 -12.59 22.17 15.10
N ILE A 529 -11.28 22.36 15.21
CA ILE A 529 -10.36 21.40 15.80
C ILE A 529 -9.50 22.02 16.90
N LYS A 530 -9.06 21.18 17.84
CA LYS A 530 -7.94 21.42 18.73
C LYS A 530 -6.69 20.80 18.11
N LEU A 531 -5.60 21.56 18.07
CA LEU A 531 -4.33 21.10 17.52
C LEU A 531 -3.66 20.15 18.52
N ARG A 532 -4.01 18.86 18.45
CA ARG A 532 -3.49 17.80 19.34
C ARG A 532 -2.48 16.95 18.56
N TRP A 533 -1.27 17.47 18.36
CA TRP A 533 -0.23 16.81 17.54
C TRP A 533 0.03 15.37 17.99
N GLY A 534 0.00 14.43 17.03
CA GLY A 534 0.12 12.98 17.29
C GLY A 534 -1.18 12.27 17.63
N ALA A 535 -2.28 12.98 17.90
CA ALA A 535 -3.60 12.38 18.13
C ALA A 535 -4.26 11.91 16.82
N LEU A 536 -5.36 11.15 16.94
CA LEU A 536 -6.20 10.74 15.81
C LEU A 536 -7.14 11.86 15.35
N PRO A 537 -7.65 11.82 14.10
CA PRO A 537 -8.57 12.83 13.56
C PRO A 537 -9.80 13.12 14.44
N GLU A 538 -10.50 12.08 14.92
CA GLU A 538 -11.67 12.25 15.79
C GLU A 538 -11.30 12.96 17.10
N ALA A 539 -10.15 12.62 17.67
CA ALA A 539 -9.66 13.27 18.87
C ALA A 539 -9.26 14.73 18.63
N MET A 540 -9.11 15.21 17.40
CA MET A 540 -8.88 16.64 17.15
C MET A 540 -10.17 17.46 17.12
N LYS A 541 -11.31 16.85 16.83
CA LYS A 541 -12.59 17.57 16.70
C LYS A 541 -12.96 18.27 18.01
N PHE A 542 -13.29 19.56 17.92
CA PHE A 542 -13.71 20.36 19.05
C PHE A 542 -15.24 20.34 19.15
N ALA A 543 -15.79 19.31 19.81
CA ALA A 543 -17.23 19.01 19.82
C ALA A 543 -18.10 20.11 20.43
N GLU A 544 -17.55 20.91 21.35
CA GLU A 544 -18.26 22.02 21.99
C GLU A 544 -18.36 23.27 21.09
N ALA A 545 -17.64 23.31 19.97
CA ALA A 545 -17.76 24.40 19.02
C ALA A 545 -19.04 24.24 18.17
N PRO A 546 -19.77 25.33 17.88
CA PRO A 546 -20.93 25.26 17.01
C PRO A 546 -20.59 24.68 15.63
N ALA A 547 -21.51 23.89 15.08
CA ALA A 547 -21.41 23.42 13.70
C ALA A 547 -21.53 24.59 12.73
N GLY A 548 -20.76 24.57 11.65
CA GLY A 548 -20.83 25.60 10.63
C GLY A 548 -20.71 25.07 9.21
N ILE A 549 -20.80 26.00 8.26
CA ILE A 549 -20.72 25.75 6.82
C ILE A 549 -20.11 26.94 6.11
N LYS A 550 -19.31 26.66 5.08
CA LYS A 550 -18.67 27.67 4.27
C LYS A 550 -19.58 28.17 3.15
N PHE A 551 -19.75 29.48 3.08
CA PHE A 551 -20.36 30.20 1.97
C PHE A 551 -19.33 31.13 1.33
N ALA A 552 -19.52 31.41 0.04
CA ALA A 552 -18.65 32.32 -0.68
C ALA A 552 -19.41 33.22 -1.65
N LEU A 553 -18.97 34.48 -1.72
CA LEU A 553 -19.46 35.49 -2.65
C LEU A 553 -18.29 36.14 -3.40
N GLY A 554 -18.58 36.81 -4.51
CA GLY A 554 -17.59 37.56 -5.28
C GLY A 554 -17.04 36.79 -6.48
N GLU A 555 -15.75 36.95 -6.78
CA GLU A 555 -15.17 36.52 -8.05
C GLU A 555 -14.93 35.01 -8.17
N ASN A 556 -14.51 34.35 -7.09
CA ASN A 556 -14.08 32.96 -7.13
C ASN A 556 -15.23 32.00 -7.43
N VAL A 557 -16.40 32.26 -6.86
CA VAL A 557 -17.61 31.43 -7.04
C VAL A 557 -18.17 31.48 -8.46
N LYS A 558 -17.91 32.58 -9.18
CA LYS A 558 -18.23 32.72 -10.61
C LYS A 558 -17.04 32.39 -11.53
N GLN A 559 -15.98 31.77 -11.01
CA GLN A 559 -14.83 31.22 -11.75
C GLN A 559 -14.15 32.18 -12.74
N SER A 560 -14.15 33.49 -12.42
CA SER A 560 -13.76 34.53 -13.40
C SER A 560 -12.32 34.47 -13.88
N ASN A 561 -11.42 33.89 -13.08
CA ASN A 561 -10.00 33.79 -13.40
C ASN A 561 -9.55 32.36 -13.67
N TRP A 562 -10.47 31.42 -13.91
CA TRP A 562 -10.14 30.00 -14.02
C TRP A 562 -9.87 29.57 -15.47
N GLY A 563 -10.10 30.46 -16.43
CA GLY A 563 -9.91 30.22 -17.86
C GLY A 563 -11.15 29.66 -18.55
N GLU A 564 -11.18 29.72 -19.88
CA GLU A 564 -12.37 29.45 -20.69
C GLU A 564 -12.96 28.04 -20.48
N ARG A 565 -12.11 27.06 -20.14
CA ARG A 565 -12.52 25.67 -19.87
C ARG A 565 -13.37 25.48 -18.62
N PHE A 566 -13.42 26.47 -17.72
CA PHE A 566 -14.10 26.38 -16.42
C PHE A 566 -15.33 27.30 -16.33
N THR A 567 -15.94 27.63 -17.47
CA THR A 567 -17.10 28.54 -17.56
C THR A 567 -18.44 27.81 -17.73
N SER A 568 -18.45 26.48 -17.69
CA SER A 568 -19.65 25.66 -17.93
C SER A 568 -20.55 25.48 -16.71
N ARG A 569 -20.03 25.70 -15.49
CA ARG A 569 -20.79 25.54 -14.25
C ARG A 569 -21.55 26.84 -13.93
N TYR A 570 -22.86 26.75 -13.77
CA TYR A 570 -23.65 27.86 -13.21
C TYR A 570 -23.36 27.98 -11.70
N PRO A 571 -23.18 29.19 -11.13
CA PRO A 571 -23.34 30.51 -11.75
C PRO A 571 -22.03 31.12 -12.28
N GLN A 572 -22.13 31.97 -13.32
CA GLN A 572 -21.00 32.75 -13.89
C GLN A 572 -21.14 34.27 -13.64
N THR A 573 -22.11 34.69 -12.84
CA THR A 573 -22.35 36.11 -12.49
C THR A 573 -22.67 36.25 -10.99
N ARG A 574 -22.46 37.45 -10.42
CA ARG A 574 -22.82 37.72 -9.02
C ARG A 574 -24.32 37.56 -8.74
N MET A 575 -25.17 37.88 -9.72
CA MET A 575 -26.63 37.68 -9.62
C MET A 575 -26.98 36.19 -9.61
N GLY A 576 -26.30 35.36 -10.41
CA GLY A 576 -26.51 33.92 -10.40
C GLY A 576 -26.09 33.27 -9.07
N VAL A 577 -25.08 33.83 -8.40
CA VAL A 577 -24.65 33.38 -7.05
C VAL A 577 -25.75 33.61 -6.02
N GLU A 578 -26.40 34.77 -6.05
CA GLU A 578 -27.54 35.04 -5.18
C GLU A 578 -28.71 34.08 -5.50
N GLN A 579 -29.06 33.96 -6.78
CA GLN A 579 -30.19 33.14 -7.21
C GLN A 579 -30.03 31.67 -6.81
N ILE A 580 -28.85 31.07 -7.02
CA ILE A 580 -28.64 29.67 -6.67
C ILE A 580 -28.73 29.43 -5.15
N ILE A 581 -28.24 30.38 -4.33
CA ILE A 581 -28.36 30.28 -2.87
C ILE A 581 -29.84 30.33 -2.48
N TYR A 582 -30.61 31.24 -3.08
CA TYR A 582 -32.05 31.35 -2.83
C TYR A 582 -32.80 30.07 -3.21
N ASP A 583 -32.56 29.55 -4.41
CA ASP A 583 -33.20 28.32 -4.91
C ASP A 583 -32.88 27.11 -4.02
N SER A 584 -31.65 27.03 -3.51
CA SER A 584 -31.21 25.95 -2.62
C SER A 584 -31.95 25.98 -1.28
N PHE A 585 -32.11 27.16 -0.67
CA PHE A 585 -32.87 27.30 0.57
C PHE A 585 -34.38 27.07 0.38
N GLN A 586 -34.94 27.49 -0.75
CA GLN A 586 -36.32 27.18 -1.11
C GLN A 586 -36.54 25.66 -1.21
N THR A 587 -35.61 24.96 -1.88
CA THR A 587 -35.64 23.50 -2.01
C THR A 587 -35.51 22.80 -0.66
N ALA A 588 -34.61 23.28 0.21
CA ALA A 588 -34.45 22.76 1.57
C ALA A 588 -35.72 22.95 2.42
N HIS A 589 -36.39 24.10 2.30
CA HIS A 589 -37.65 24.35 3.00
C HIS A 589 -38.77 23.41 2.54
N GLU A 590 -38.90 23.20 1.22
CA GLU A 590 -39.88 22.25 0.66
C GLU A 590 -39.59 20.80 1.07
N TYR A 591 -38.31 20.43 1.11
CA TYR A 591 -37.83 19.15 1.60
C TYR A 591 -38.22 18.91 3.07
N GLU A 592 -37.99 19.88 3.93
CA GLU A 592 -38.41 19.81 5.34
C GLU A 592 -39.93 19.62 5.47
N GLN A 593 -40.72 20.38 4.72
CA GLN A 593 -42.17 20.23 4.73
C GLN A 593 -42.64 18.85 4.26
N GLN A 594 -41.95 18.23 3.30
CA GLN A 594 -42.25 16.86 2.85
C GLN A 594 -42.01 15.86 3.99
N TRP A 595 -40.89 15.97 4.68
CA TRP A 595 -40.59 15.15 5.86
C TRP A 595 -41.61 15.35 6.97
N ASP A 596 -42.01 16.59 7.27
CA ASP A 596 -43.00 16.87 8.31
C ASP A 596 -44.38 16.29 7.98
N ARG A 597 -44.82 16.39 6.72
CA ARG A 597 -46.07 15.76 6.27
C ARG A 597 -46.00 14.25 6.40
N TRP A 598 -44.88 13.64 6.03
CA TRP A 598 -44.71 12.19 6.14
C TRP A 598 -44.62 11.74 7.60
N ARG A 599 -43.80 12.37 8.46
CA ARG A 599 -43.69 12.05 9.90
C ARG A 599 -45.02 12.17 10.64
N LYS A 600 -45.91 13.08 10.22
CA LYS A 600 -47.25 13.21 10.81
C LYS A 600 -48.22 12.12 10.34
N SER A 601 -48.15 11.70 9.08
CA SER A 601 -49.17 10.83 8.47
C SER A 601 -48.74 9.37 8.33
N HIS A 602 -47.43 9.11 8.20
CA HIS A 602 -46.83 7.84 7.77
C HIS A 602 -47.52 7.23 6.53
N ARG A 603 -48.08 8.09 5.66
CA ARG A 603 -48.78 7.66 4.44
C ARG A 603 -47.84 7.77 3.24
N GLY A 604 -47.85 6.72 2.41
CA GLY A 604 -46.98 6.62 1.23
C GLY A 604 -45.53 6.31 1.61
N SER A 605 -44.66 6.34 0.61
CA SER A 605 -43.22 6.11 0.81
C SER A 605 -42.59 7.25 1.60
N PRO A 606 -41.59 6.97 2.45
CA PRO A 606 -40.81 8.04 3.08
C PRO A 606 -40.18 8.95 2.03
N PRO A 607 -40.04 10.27 2.27
CA PRO A 607 -39.18 11.11 1.46
C PRO A 607 -37.76 10.54 1.42
N ARG A 608 -37.09 10.68 0.27
CA ARG A 608 -35.69 10.26 0.12
C ARG A 608 -34.82 11.18 0.95
N ARG A 609 -33.90 10.65 1.74
CA ARG A 609 -32.95 11.46 2.51
C ARG A 609 -31.96 12.14 1.56
N ASP A 610 -31.62 13.40 1.80
CA ASP A 610 -30.68 14.15 0.99
C ASP A 610 -29.71 14.89 1.92
N LEU A 611 -28.44 14.53 1.88
CA LEU A 611 -27.43 15.06 2.79
C LEU A 611 -27.10 16.54 2.54
N GLU A 612 -27.29 17.03 1.32
CA GLU A 612 -27.10 18.44 1.00
C GLU A 612 -28.24 19.25 1.63
N LEU A 613 -29.48 18.81 1.41
CA LEU A 613 -30.67 19.47 1.95
C LEU A 613 -30.77 19.34 3.47
N ASP A 614 -30.38 18.21 4.06
CA ASP A 614 -30.27 18.04 5.52
C ASP A 614 -29.43 19.17 6.14
N ALA A 615 -28.26 19.44 5.55
CA ALA A 615 -27.36 20.49 6.04
C ALA A 615 -27.95 21.90 5.88
N LEU A 616 -28.72 22.15 4.81
CA LEU A 616 -29.40 23.44 4.61
C LEU A 616 -30.60 23.61 5.56
N VAL A 617 -31.32 22.54 5.88
CA VAL A 617 -32.40 22.56 6.88
C VAL A 617 -31.86 22.88 8.27
N GLU A 618 -30.71 22.33 8.67
CA GLU A 618 -30.04 22.70 9.92
C GLU A 618 -29.76 24.21 10.02
N ILE A 619 -29.42 24.85 8.89
CA ILE A 619 -29.25 26.32 8.84
C ILE A 619 -30.59 27.03 9.02
N LEU A 620 -31.66 26.58 8.35
CA LEU A 620 -33.00 27.16 8.49
C LEU A 620 -33.51 27.09 9.95
N ARG A 621 -33.08 26.06 10.70
CA ARG A 621 -33.39 25.88 12.13
C ARG A 621 -32.46 26.64 13.08
N GLY A 622 -31.38 27.23 12.58
CA GLY A 622 -30.36 27.89 13.40
C GLY A 622 -29.41 26.93 14.12
N GLU A 623 -29.39 25.66 13.73
CA GLU A 623 -28.53 24.60 14.28
C GLU A 623 -27.11 24.65 13.67
N ARG A 624 -26.95 25.27 12.49
CA ARG A 624 -25.68 25.40 11.78
C ARG A 624 -25.40 26.83 11.34
N TRP A 625 -24.17 27.30 11.62
CA TRP A 625 -23.77 28.69 11.39
C TRP A 625 -23.13 28.90 10.02
N ILE A 626 -23.52 29.98 9.34
CA ILE A 626 -22.92 30.36 8.06
C ILE A 626 -21.62 31.14 8.31
N HIS A 627 -20.51 30.63 7.76
CA HIS A 627 -19.28 31.38 7.58
C HIS A 627 -19.18 31.82 6.13
N CYS A 628 -19.54 33.07 5.84
CA CYS A 628 -19.49 33.62 4.50
C CYS A 628 -18.25 34.49 4.31
N HIS A 629 -17.40 34.17 3.33
CA HIS A 629 -16.42 35.14 2.84
C HIS A 629 -16.91 35.84 1.57
N SER A 630 -16.42 37.06 1.33
CA SER A 630 -16.73 37.79 0.11
C SER A 630 -15.45 38.41 -0.42
N TYR A 631 -15.19 38.21 -1.71
CA TYR A 631 -14.18 38.94 -2.45
C TYR A 631 -14.85 40.09 -3.20
N ARG A 632 -14.11 41.18 -3.44
CA ARG A 632 -14.55 42.21 -4.38
C ARG A 632 -14.19 41.79 -5.78
#